data_AF-A0A7L2V3U8-F1
#
_entry.id   AF-A0A7L2V3U8-F1
#
_cell.length_a   1.000
_cell.length_b   1.000
_cell.length_c   1.000
_cell.angle_alpha   90.00
_cell.angle_beta   90.00
_cell.angle_gamma   90.00
#
_symmetry.space_group_name_H-M   'P 1'
#
loop_
_entity.id
_entity.type
_entity.pdbx_description
1 polymer ?
#
loop_
_entity_poly.entity_id
_entity_poly.type
_entity_poly.pdbx_seq_one_letter_code
_entity_poly.pdbx_strand_id
1 'polypeptide(L)'
;LHPQGQLLAKSWSSLFEGRAGAAPRGPIYSFNGRNILTDPLWPRRLAWHGSTARGGQARRGDCQGWRSSGAGQGLATPLGEGRLLAGQRHNCSQA
;
A
#
# COMPACT_ATOMS: atom_id res chain seq x y z
N LEU A 1 6.42 -22.76 6.37
CA LEU A 1 6.12 -22.77 4.92
C LEU A 1 4.77 -22.10 4.72
N HIS A 2 4.74 -20.82 4.33
CA HIS A 2 3.50 -20.08 4.13
C HIS A 2 2.96 -20.36 2.71
N PRO A 3 1.77 -20.97 2.50
CA PRO A 3 1.41 -21.63 1.23
C PRO A 3 0.92 -20.74 0.09
N GLN A 4 0.78 -19.42 0.27
CA GLN A 4 0.03 -18.63 -0.70
C GLN A 4 0.93 -18.09 -1.83
N GLY A 5 1.41 -18.99 -2.69
CA GLY A 5 2.10 -18.65 -3.94
C GLY A 5 1.17 -18.03 -5.01
N GLN A 6 0.28 -17.12 -4.61
CA GLN A 6 -0.63 -16.43 -5.52
C GLN A 6 0.06 -15.25 -6.20
N LEU A 7 -0.18 -15.11 -7.50
CA LEU A 7 0.39 -14.04 -8.30
C LEU A 7 -0.27 -12.70 -7.95
N LEU A 8 0.49 -11.79 -7.33
CA LEU A 8 0.03 -10.43 -7.04
C LEU A 8 0.22 -9.49 -8.23
N ALA A 9 1.36 -9.58 -8.92
CA ALA A 9 1.71 -8.81 -10.11
C ALA A 9 2.57 -9.66 -11.05
N LYS A 10 2.53 -9.35 -12.35
CA LYS A 10 3.27 -10.10 -13.38
C LYS A 10 4.79 -9.94 -13.24
N SER A 11 5.23 -8.74 -12.87
CA SER A 11 6.61 -8.39 -12.62
C SER A 11 6.68 -7.20 -11.66
N TRP A 12 7.87 -6.93 -11.12
CA TRP A 12 8.11 -5.70 -10.36
C TRP A 12 7.82 -4.46 -11.20
N SER A 13 8.31 -4.40 -12.44
CA SER A 13 8.10 -3.25 -13.33
C SER A 13 6.61 -2.99 -13.62
N SER A 14 5.80 -4.06 -13.75
CA SER A 14 4.36 -3.96 -14.00
C SER A 14 3.59 -3.23 -12.89
N LEU A 15 4.14 -3.13 -11.69
CA LEU A 15 3.55 -2.34 -10.60
C LEU A 15 3.60 -0.84 -10.87
N PHE A 16 4.56 -0.37 -11.66
CA PHE A 16 4.85 1.05 -11.92
C PHE A 16 4.48 1.49 -13.34
N GLU A 17 4.17 0.54 -14.21
CA GLU A 17 3.77 0.79 -15.59
C GLU A 17 2.27 1.13 -15.68
N GLY A 18 1.92 2.23 -16.35
CA GLY A 18 0.53 2.69 -16.55
C GLY A 18 0.07 3.78 -15.57
N ARG A 19 -1.08 4.41 -15.87
CA ARG A 19 -1.60 5.59 -15.14
C ARG A 19 -1.97 5.35 -13.66
N ALA A 20 -1.99 4.10 -13.19
CA ALA A 20 -2.48 3.76 -11.85
C ALA A 20 -1.69 2.69 -11.08
N GLY A 21 -0.64 2.10 -11.67
CA GLY A 21 0.04 0.92 -11.12
C GLY A 21 -0.83 -0.34 -11.09
N ALA A 22 -0.24 -1.52 -11.18
CA ALA A 22 -1.01 -2.76 -11.22
C ALA A 22 -1.78 -3.01 -9.92
N ALA A 23 -3.02 -3.50 -10.06
CA ALA A 23 -3.83 -4.03 -8.97
C ALA A 23 -3.25 -5.36 -8.46
N PRO A 24 -3.18 -5.60 -7.15
CA PRO A 24 -2.95 -6.95 -6.63
C PRO A 24 -4.07 -7.86 -7.14
N ARG A 25 -3.73 -8.94 -7.83
CA ARG A 25 -4.72 -9.90 -8.38
C ARG A 25 -5.11 -11.00 -7.41
N GLY A 26 -5.13 -10.71 -6.11
CA GLY A 26 -5.44 -11.69 -5.08
C GLY A 26 -5.47 -11.12 -3.67
N PRO A 27 -5.87 -11.93 -2.68
CA PRO A 27 -5.82 -11.58 -1.27
C PRO A 27 -4.39 -11.27 -0.83
N ILE A 28 -4.25 -10.31 0.08
CA ILE A 28 -2.98 -9.97 0.71
C ILE A 28 -3.05 -10.49 2.14
N TYR A 29 -2.05 -11.27 2.54
CA TYR A 29 -2.01 -11.89 3.85
C TYR A 29 -0.94 -11.24 4.72
N SER A 30 -1.24 -11.09 6.01
CA SER A 30 -0.26 -10.79 7.06
C SER A 30 0.63 -12.01 7.32
N PHE A 31 1.73 -11.82 8.06
CA PHE A 31 2.66 -12.90 8.42
C PHE A 31 2.03 -14.03 9.26
N ASN A 32 0.95 -13.77 9.98
CA ASN A 32 0.18 -14.79 10.69
C ASN A 32 -0.98 -15.38 9.85
N GLY A 33 -0.99 -15.13 8.55
CA GLY A 33 -1.90 -15.76 7.59
C GLY A 33 -3.31 -15.19 7.52
N ARG A 34 -3.53 -13.96 8.01
CA ARG A 34 -4.85 -13.34 7.99
C ARG A 34 -4.99 -12.45 6.76
N ASN A 35 -6.13 -12.52 6.08
CA ASN A 35 -6.37 -11.72 4.87
C ASN A 35 -6.69 -10.26 5.26
N ILE A 36 -5.77 -9.33 5.00
CA ILE A 36 -5.90 -7.93 5.43
C ILE A 36 -7.08 -7.21 4.77
N LEU A 37 -7.61 -7.74 3.66
CA LEU A 37 -8.77 -7.16 2.98
C LEU A 37 -10.10 -7.51 3.67
N THR A 38 -10.15 -8.57 4.47
CA THR A 38 -11.38 -9.05 5.11
C THR A 38 -11.29 -9.09 6.62
N ASP A 39 -10.09 -9.00 7.19
CA ASP A 39 -9.87 -9.09 8.62
C ASP A 39 -10.31 -7.81 9.36
N PRO A 40 -11.17 -7.92 10.39
CA PRO A 40 -11.58 -6.77 11.19
C PRO A 40 -10.44 -6.12 12.00
N LEU A 41 -9.31 -6.80 12.21
CA LEU A 41 -8.14 -6.19 12.85
C LEU A 41 -7.50 -5.06 12.01
N TRP A 42 -7.84 -4.96 10.72
CA TRP A 42 -7.44 -3.86 9.84
C TRP A 42 -8.66 -2.97 9.55
N PRO A 43 -9.02 -2.04 10.47
CA PRO A 43 -10.15 -1.13 10.28
C PRO A 43 -9.90 -0.17 9.11
N ARG A 44 -8.63 0.20 8.89
CA ARG A 44 -8.17 1.00 7.75
C ARG A 44 -7.31 0.14 6.85
N ARG A 45 -7.84 -0.24 5.68
CA ARG A 45 -7.15 -1.08 4.70
C ARG A 45 -6.28 -0.23 3.79
N LEU A 46 -5.36 0.52 4.39
CA LEU A 46 -4.44 1.43 3.70
C LEU A 46 -3.06 0.79 3.61
N ALA A 47 -2.45 0.89 2.44
CA ALA A 47 -1.03 0.59 2.26
C ALA A 47 -0.25 1.88 2.12
N TRP A 48 0.54 2.21 3.14
CA TRP A 48 1.50 3.31 3.11
C TRP A 48 2.66 3.00 2.17
N HIS A 49 3.01 3.91 1.26
CA HIS A 49 4.08 3.70 0.28
C HIS A 49 5.04 4.89 0.12
N GLY A 50 4.57 6.13 0.35
CA GLY A 50 5.43 7.33 0.31
C GLY A 50 6.13 7.60 -1.02
N SER A 51 5.66 6.99 -2.09
CA SER A 51 6.22 7.07 -3.43
C SER A 51 5.24 7.70 -4.43
N THR A 52 5.77 8.19 -5.54
CA THR A 52 4.98 8.59 -6.70
C THR A 52 4.40 7.37 -7.41
N ALA A 53 3.46 7.56 -8.33
CA ALA A 53 2.89 6.46 -9.13
C ALA A 53 3.94 5.65 -9.93
N ARG A 54 5.12 6.21 -10.17
CA ARG A 54 6.25 5.54 -10.84
C ARG A 54 7.29 4.94 -9.88
N GLY A 55 7.00 4.92 -8.58
CA GLY A 55 7.89 4.34 -7.56
C GLY A 55 9.02 5.25 -7.09
N GLY A 56 9.17 6.46 -7.65
CA GLY A 56 10.14 7.45 -7.16
C GLY A 56 9.72 8.02 -5.80
N GLN A 57 10.67 8.56 -5.04
CA GLN A 57 10.39 9.20 -3.73
C GLN A 57 9.42 10.37 -3.88
N ALA A 58 8.34 10.38 -3.09
CA ALA A 58 7.42 11.51 -3.06
C ALA A 58 7.85 12.54 -2.02
N ARG A 59 7.93 13.81 -2.42
CA ARG A 59 8.30 14.91 -1.52
C ARG A 59 7.26 15.06 -0.42
N ARG A 60 7.70 14.91 0.84
CA ARG A 60 6.82 14.93 2.04
C ARG A 60 5.66 13.94 1.89
N GLY A 61 5.94 12.76 1.34
CA GLY A 61 4.98 11.67 1.18
C GLY A 61 5.20 10.54 2.18
N ASP A 62 6.22 10.61 3.03
CA ASP A 62 6.72 9.51 3.84
C ASP A 62 6.65 9.83 5.34
N CYS A 63 5.73 10.69 5.81
CA CYS A 63 5.57 10.96 7.25
C CYS A 63 6.88 11.32 7.97
N GLN A 64 7.65 12.25 7.38
CA GLN A 64 8.96 12.67 7.88
C GLN A 64 9.96 11.50 7.92
N GLY A 65 10.05 10.72 6.84
CA GLY A 65 10.90 9.54 6.77
C GLY A 65 10.47 8.41 7.73
N TRP A 66 9.16 8.25 7.89
CA TRP A 66 8.48 7.26 8.74
C TRP A 66 8.74 7.43 10.23
N ARG A 67 9.04 8.67 10.66
CA ARG A 67 9.38 9.03 12.04
C ARG A 67 8.29 9.80 12.77
N SER A 68 7.17 10.07 12.10
CA SER A 68 6.06 10.83 12.67
C SER A 68 4.75 10.08 12.56
N SER A 69 4.05 9.96 13.69
CA SER A 69 2.64 9.55 13.79
C SER A 69 1.72 10.73 14.15
N GLY A 70 2.24 11.97 14.04
CA GLY A 70 1.50 13.19 14.35
C GLY A 70 0.70 13.74 13.16
N ALA A 71 0.38 15.04 13.19
CA ALA A 71 -0.44 15.73 12.17
C ALA A 71 0.20 15.89 10.78
N GLY A 72 1.27 15.13 10.48
CA GLY A 72 1.90 15.09 9.18
C GLY A 72 1.01 14.41 8.13
N GLN A 73 1.44 14.49 6.87
CA GLN A 73 0.82 13.76 5.77
C GLN A 73 1.82 12.80 5.13
N GLY A 74 1.33 11.65 4.68
CA GLY A 74 2.06 10.74 3.81
C GLY A 74 1.15 10.15 2.74
N LEU A 75 1.72 9.39 1.81
CA LEU A 75 0.99 8.74 0.73
C LEU A 75 0.67 7.30 1.10
N ALA A 76 -0.62 6.99 1.05
CA ALA A 76 -1.13 5.64 1.17
C ALA A 76 -2.23 5.39 0.12
N THR A 77 -2.42 4.12 -0.23
CA THR A 77 -3.48 3.72 -1.15
C THR A 77 -4.48 2.80 -0.44
N PRO A 78 -5.79 3.00 -0.62
CA PRO A 78 -6.80 2.02 -0.20
C PRO A 78 -6.64 0.71 -0.97
N LEU A 79 -6.40 -0.38 -0.25
CA LEU A 79 -6.16 -1.70 -0.84
C LEU A 79 -7.40 -2.27 -1.56
N GLY A 80 -8.60 -1.81 -1.19
CA GLY A 80 -9.85 -2.21 -1.83
C GLY A 80 -10.05 -1.64 -3.24
N GLU A 81 -9.30 -0.60 -3.63
CA GLU A 81 -9.45 0.05 -4.93
C GLU A 81 -8.62 -0.64 -6.04
N GLY A 82 -7.92 -1.73 -5.71
CA GLY A 82 -7.09 -2.45 -6.67
C GLY A 82 -5.93 -1.60 -7.17
N ARG A 83 -5.32 -0.78 -6.30
CA ARG A 83 -4.15 0.04 -6.62
C ARG A 83 -3.17 -0.02 -5.46
N LEU A 84 -1.88 -0.01 -5.76
CA LEU A 84 -0.82 -0.03 -4.74
C LEU A 84 -0.06 1.30 -4.60
N LEU A 85 0.01 2.10 -5.67
CA LEU A 85 0.91 3.26 -5.74
C LEU A 85 0.23 4.57 -6.16
N ALA A 86 -1.02 4.50 -6.62
CA ALA A 86 -1.85 5.68 -6.88
C ALA A 86 -2.52 6.13 -5.58
N GLY A 87 -1.71 6.57 -4.62
CA GLY A 87 -2.15 6.91 -3.28
C GLY A 87 -2.61 8.35 -3.11
N GLN A 88 -3.44 8.57 -2.11
CA GLN A 88 -3.85 9.88 -1.64
C GLN A 88 -3.02 10.30 -0.42
N ARG A 89 -3.05 11.59 -0.09
CA ARG A 89 -2.42 12.09 1.15
C ARG A 89 -3.30 11.72 2.34
N HIS A 90 -2.76 10.93 3.24
CA HIS A 90 -3.37 10.52 4.50
C HIS A 90 -2.62 11.13 5.68
N ASN A 91 -3.34 11.37 6.78
CA ASN A 91 -2.71 11.86 8.01
C ASN A 91 -1.87 10.73 8.62
N CYS A 92 -0.63 11.02 9.02
CA CYS A 92 0.31 10.03 9.56
C CYS A 92 -0.15 9.39 10.87
N SER A 93 -1.14 9.98 11.55
CA SER A 93 -1.80 9.38 12.71
C SER A 93 -2.83 8.30 12.35
N GLN A 94 -3.05 8.02 11.05
CA GLN A 94 -4.02 7.05 10.57
C GLN A 94 -3.37 5.66 10.49
N ALA A 95 -3.65 4.83 11.50
CA ALA A 95 -3.36 3.41 11.52
C ALA A 95 -4.61 2.59 11.10
#